data_AF-A0A1H5JSR2-F1
#
_entry.id   AF-A0A1H5JSR2-F1
#
_cell.length_a   1.000
_cell.length_b   1.000
_cell.length_c   1.000
_cell.angle_alpha   90.00
_cell.angle_beta   90.00
_cell.angle_gamma   90.00
#
_symmetry.space_group_name_H-M   'P 1'
#
loop_
_entity.id
_entity.type
_entity.pdbx_description
1 polymer ?
#
loop_
_entity_poly.entity_id
_entity_poly.type
_entity_poly.pdbx_seq_one_letter_code
_entity_poly.pdbx_strand_id
1 'polypeptide(L)'
;MTEMPKKALPGHIAAALAGAGGITDSAGQPWAGRDLPAQEKYHNFDADDGAMDAGFAAAMADLAAGDGSEAQVVASLATARVFIPIVAQLAEQTVGENGLVSDKESDMALVTLQGPDGRRALPVFSHAEALARWHREARPVAVYAARAALSAVAEDAQLLVVDPGSQRPFVVRRPAMWALAQQQQWQPSYDDVAVESVLRESVSALGNSAVVDISASAGQGIESLWDHRSDPGQLLVSGGGTGPELCVTITLVPGLDQQTVNELLARLQEFWAGQEYFASAVDSIQIRLRHPQPQT
;
A
#
# COMPACT_ATOMS: atom_id res chain seq x y z
N MET A 1 -13.62 49.21 -5.11
CA MET A 1 -12.75 48.22 -5.77
C MET A 1 -11.54 48.98 -6.27
N THR A 2 -10.41 48.87 -5.57
CA THR A 2 -9.17 49.59 -5.88
C THR A 2 -8.27 48.62 -6.62
N GLU A 3 -8.04 48.84 -7.91
CA GLU A 3 -7.09 48.07 -8.73
C GLU A 3 -5.69 48.16 -8.09
N MET A 4 -5.09 47.03 -7.73
CA MET A 4 -3.67 46.99 -7.37
C MET A 4 -2.84 47.00 -8.66
N PRO A 5 -1.70 47.72 -8.68
CA PRO A 5 -0.82 47.74 -9.84
C PRO A 5 -0.23 46.35 -10.12
N LYS A 6 -0.46 45.84 -11.34
CA LYS A 6 0.09 44.56 -11.82
C LYS A 6 1.62 44.56 -11.69
N LYS A 7 2.15 43.64 -10.88
CA LYS A 7 3.59 43.45 -10.72
C LYS A 7 4.13 42.76 -11.98
N ALA A 8 4.88 43.49 -12.80
CA ALA A 8 5.54 42.92 -13.96
C ALA A 8 6.52 41.81 -13.53
N LEU A 9 6.52 40.69 -14.25
CA LEU A 9 7.49 39.62 -14.03
C LEU A 9 8.91 40.19 -14.26
N PRO A 10 9.87 39.89 -13.39
CA PRO A 10 11.27 40.23 -13.62
C PRO A 10 11.73 39.72 -15.00
N GLY A 11 12.44 40.55 -15.75
CA GLY A 11 12.78 40.26 -17.16
C GLY A 11 13.51 38.94 -17.40
N HIS A 12 14.27 38.45 -16.42
CA HIS A 12 14.95 37.14 -16.52
C HIS A 12 13.98 35.95 -16.43
N ILE A 13 12.88 36.08 -15.66
CA ILE A 13 11.84 35.04 -15.57
C ILE A 13 11.02 35.01 -16.86
N ALA A 14 10.68 36.18 -17.41
CA ALA A 14 9.99 36.29 -18.69
C ALA A 14 10.82 35.70 -19.85
N ALA A 15 12.13 35.93 -19.86
CA ALA A 15 13.04 35.36 -20.85
C ALA A 15 13.21 33.84 -20.69
N ALA A 16 13.30 33.34 -19.45
CA ALA A 16 13.40 31.90 -19.18
C ALA A 16 12.12 31.15 -19.60
N LEU A 17 10.94 31.72 -19.34
CA LEU A 17 9.66 31.16 -19.77
C LEU A 17 9.49 31.18 -21.29
N ALA A 18 10.01 32.18 -21.99
CA ALA A 18 9.99 32.23 -23.45
C ALA A 18 10.88 31.16 -24.12
N GLY A 19 11.85 30.60 -23.38
CA GLY A 19 12.74 29.54 -23.86
C GLY A 19 12.31 28.11 -23.47
N ALA A 20 11.37 27.97 -22.53
CA ALA A 20 10.90 26.65 -22.08
C ALA A 20 10.07 25.97 -23.18
N GLY A 21 10.45 24.74 -23.56
CA GLY A 21 9.71 23.93 -24.54
C GLY A 21 9.94 24.27 -26.03
N GLY A 22 10.95 25.07 -26.38
CA GLY A 22 11.28 25.42 -27.77
C GLY A 22 11.93 24.29 -28.59
N ILE A 23 12.77 24.64 -29.58
CA ILE A 23 13.68 23.69 -30.28
C ILE A 23 15.16 23.74 -29.82
N THR A 24 15.51 24.65 -28.91
CA THR A 24 16.80 24.76 -28.21
C THR A 24 16.72 24.88 -26.67
N ASP A 25 17.63 24.26 -25.92
CA ASP A 25 17.74 24.36 -24.44
C ASP A 25 17.97 25.79 -23.91
N SER A 26 18.05 25.95 -22.59
CA SER A 26 18.23 27.25 -21.92
C SER A 26 19.52 27.98 -22.31
N ALA A 27 20.48 27.29 -22.93
CA ALA A 27 21.72 27.85 -23.48
C ALA A 27 21.65 28.07 -25.00
N GLY A 28 20.47 27.93 -25.61
CA GLY A 28 20.25 28.09 -27.05
C GLY A 28 20.74 26.92 -27.90
N GLN A 29 21.03 25.76 -27.31
CA GLN A 29 21.50 24.60 -28.05
C GLN A 29 20.35 23.72 -28.54
N PRO A 30 20.30 23.36 -29.84
CA PRO A 30 19.22 22.52 -30.37
C PRO A 30 19.07 21.18 -29.65
N TRP A 31 17.82 20.74 -29.44
CA TRP A 31 17.53 19.38 -28.97
C TRP A 31 17.75 18.33 -30.05
N ALA A 32 17.54 18.69 -31.32
CA ALA A 32 17.67 17.78 -32.45
C ALA A 32 19.11 17.25 -32.60
N GLY A 33 19.26 15.93 -32.76
CA GLY A 33 20.54 15.27 -32.96
C GLY A 33 21.36 15.04 -31.69
N ARG A 34 20.77 15.26 -30.51
CA ARG A 34 21.35 14.81 -29.24
C ARG A 34 20.89 13.39 -28.94
N ASP A 35 21.83 12.46 -28.90
CA ASP A 35 21.61 11.14 -28.35
C ASP A 35 22.08 11.10 -26.90
N LEU A 36 21.39 10.31 -26.08
CA LEU A 36 21.92 9.95 -24.78
C LEU A 36 23.16 9.05 -24.99
N PRO A 37 24.30 9.33 -24.34
CA PRO A 37 25.49 8.50 -24.40
C PRO A 37 25.18 7.00 -24.28
N ALA A 38 25.40 6.23 -25.35
CA ALA A 38 25.04 4.80 -25.41
C ALA A 38 25.74 3.91 -24.35
N GLN A 39 26.76 4.43 -23.67
CA GLN A 39 27.53 3.73 -22.64
C GLN A 39 27.00 3.98 -21.22
N GLU A 40 26.05 4.89 -21.05
CA GLU A 40 25.46 5.21 -19.75
C GLU A 40 24.17 4.41 -19.54
N LYS A 41 24.06 3.76 -18.39
CA LYS A 41 22.89 2.97 -18.01
C LYS A 41 21.83 3.89 -17.40
N TYR A 42 20.86 4.32 -18.19
CA TYR A 42 19.81 5.25 -17.77
C TYR A 42 18.61 4.58 -17.09
N HIS A 43 18.42 3.28 -17.30
CA HIS A 43 17.34 2.51 -16.70
C HIS A 43 17.83 1.10 -16.31
N ASN A 44 17.13 0.48 -15.36
CA ASN A 44 17.51 -0.83 -14.82
C ASN A 44 16.85 -2.00 -15.58
N PHE A 45 16.05 -1.70 -16.60
CA PHE A 45 15.06 -2.60 -17.18
C PHE A 45 15.13 -2.65 -18.72
N ASP A 46 16.32 -2.44 -19.30
CA ASP A 46 16.51 -2.32 -20.75
C ASP A 46 16.10 -3.60 -21.54
N ALA A 47 16.13 -4.75 -20.87
CA ALA A 47 15.72 -6.05 -21.41
C ALA A 47 14.38 -6.55 -20.82
N ASP A 48 13.63 -5.68 -20.15
CA ASP A 48 12.35 -6.02 -19.55
C ASP A 48 11.28 -6.20 -20.64
N ASP A 49 10.72 -7.41 -20.69
CA ASP A 49 9.68 -7.81 -21.65
C ASP A 49 8.26 -7.47 -21.15
N GLY A 50 8.15 -6.89 -19.95
CA GLY A 50 6.88 -6.52 -19.33
C GLY A 50 6.12 -7.67 -18.68
N ALA A 51 6.68 -8.87 -18.64
CA ALA A 51 6.04 -10.06 -18.05
C ALA A 51 6.07 -10.04 -16.52
N MET A 52 5.29 -10.92 -15.89
CA MET A 52 5.31 -11.08 -14.44
C MET A 52 6.65 -11.68 -13.99
N ASP A 53 7.20 -11.21 -12.87
CA ASP A 53 8.37 -11.85 -12.25
C ASP A 53 8.07 -13.32 -11.91
N ALA A 54 8.98 -14.23 -12.28
CA ALA A 54 8.75 -15.66 -12.11
C ALA A 54 8.67 -16.09 -10.63
N GLY A 55 9.41 -15.43 -9.74
CA GLY A 55 9.36 -15.70 -8.30
C GLY A 55 8.03 -15.25 -7.70
N PHE A 56 7.53 -14.07 -8.10
CA PHE A 56 6.20 -13.61 -7.70
C PHE A 56 5.09 -14.51 -8.25
N ALA A 57 5.18 -14.92 -9.52
CA ALA A 57 4.21 -15.83 -10.13
C ALA A 57 4.13 -17.17 -9.39
N ALA A 58 5.29 -17.74 -9.02
CA ALA A 58 5.36 -18.98 -8.25
C ALA A 58 4.75 -18.80 -6.85
N ALA A 59 5.11 -17.74 -6.12
CA ALA A 59 4.59 -17.49 -4.78
C ALA A 59 3.05 -17.29 -4.78
N MET A 60 2.50 -16.60 -5.77
CA MET A 60 1.04 -16.47 -5.94
C MET A 60 0.36 -17.80 -6.26
N ALA A 61 1.03 -18.69 -7.02
CA ALA A 61 0.52 -20.03 -7.29
C ALA A 61 0.53 -20.92 -6.04
N ASP A 62 1.62 -20.89 -5.26
CA ASP A 62 1.74 -21.64 -4.01
C ASP A 62 0.71 -21.15 -2.98
N LEU A 63 0.49 -19.84 -2.89
CA LEU A 63 -0.55 -19.26 -2.04
C LEU A 63 -1.96 -19.71 -2.48
N ALA A 64 -2.23 -19.74 -3.79
CA ALA A 64 -3.47 -20.31 -4.33
C ALA A 64 -3.59 -21.83 -4.17
N ALA A 65 -2.50 -22.55 -3.92
CA ALA A 65 -2.56 -23.98 -3.64
C ALA A 65 -2.78 -24.27 -2.14
N GLY A 66 -2.60 -23.26 -1.28
CA GLY A 66 -2.53 -23.43 0.18
C GLY A 66 -1.17 -23.98 0.65
N ASP A 67 -0.19 -24.08 -0.24
CA ASP A 67 1.18 -24.54 0.03
C ASP A 67 2.13 -23.38 0.37
N GLY A 68 1.67 -22.14 0.16
CA GLY A 68 2.42 -20.91 0.42
C GLY A 68 1.77 -19.97 1.45
N SER A 69 2.45 -18.86 1.76
CA SER A 69 2.02 -17.85 2.72
C SER A 69 2.10 -16.42 2.19
N GLU A 70 1.36 -15.50 2.82
CA GLU A 70 1.45 -14.06 2.49
C GLU A 70 2.89 -13.54 2.63
N ALA A 71 3.62 -14.01 3.64
CA ALA A 71 5.01 -13.63 3.86
C ALA A 71 5.92 -14.01 2.69
N GLN A 72 5.70 -15.18 2.08
CA GLN A 72 6.44 -15.61 0.89
C GLN A 72 6.09 -14.78 -0.35
N VAL A 73 4.82 -14.41 -0.54
CA VAL A 73 4.40 -13.49 -1.60
C VAL A 73 5.07 -12.13 -1.43
N VAL A 74 5.03 -11.53 -0.23
CA VAL A 74 5.69 -10.26 0.06
C VAL A 74 7.21 -10.35 -0.11
N ALA A 75 7.84 -11.45 0.31
CA ALA A 75 9.26 -11.67 0.13
C ALA A 75 9.65 -11.73 -1.37
N SER A 76 8.83 -12.38 -2.20
CA SER A 76 9.08 -12.43 -3.65
C SER A 76 9.03 -11.05 -4.32
N LEU A 77 8.25 -10.11 -3.77
CA LEU A 77 8.20 -8.72 -4.26
C LEU A 77 9.48 -7.93 -3.98
N ALA A 78 10.31 -8.32 -3.00
CA ALA A 78 11.48 -7.55 -2.57
C ALA A 78 12.48 -7.24 -3.69
N THR A 79 12.54 -8.10 -4.70
CA THR A 79 13.39 -7.94 -5.90
C THR A 79 12.60 -7.86 -7.20
N ALA A 80 11.29 -8.06 -7.17
CA ALA A 80 10.45 -8.05 -8.36
C ALA A 80 10.32 -6.63 -8.94
N ARG A 81 10.27 -6.56 -10.28
CA ARG A 81 9.83 -5.37 -10.98
C ARG A 81 8.31 -5.32 -11.01
N VAL A 82 7.75 -4.18 -10.64
CA VAL A 82 6.34 -3.83 -10.80
C VAL A 82 6.19 -2.60 -11.68
N PHE A 83 4.97 -2.37 -12.17
CA PHE A 83 4.60 -1.17 -12.90
C PHE A 83 3.70 -0.29 -12.05
N ILE A 84 4.04 1.00 -11.96
CA ILE A 84 3.18 2.03 -11.40
C ILE A 84 2.47 2.75 -12.55
N PRO A 85 1.15 2.98 -12.48
CA PRO A 85 0.42 3.75 -13.47
C PRO A 85 0.66 5.24 -13.26
N ILE A 86 1.13 5.93 -14.30
CA ILE A 86 1.14 7.40 -14.34
C ILE A 86 0.12 7.88 -15.35
N VAL A 87 -0.75 8.79 -14.94
CA VAL A 87 -1.73 9.44 -15.81
C VAL A 87 -1.38 10.92 -15.86
N ALA A 88 -1.44 11.51 -17.05
CA ALA A 88 -1.29 12.95 -17.18
C ALA A 88 -2.49 13.64 -16.53
N GLN A 89 -2.28 14.39 -15.45
CA GLN A 89 -3.30 15.30 -14.97
C GLN A 89 -3.16 16.61 -15.73
N LEU A 90 -4.27 17.07 -16.31
CA LEU A 90 -4.37 18.46 -16.73
C LEU A 90 -4.44 19.27 -15.43
N ALA A 91 -3.39 20.00 -15.06
CA ALA A 91 -3.49 20.96 -13.97
C ALA A 91 -4.71 21.87 -14.23
N GLU A 92 -5.55 22.07 -13.22
CA GLU A 92 -6.65 23.04 -13.32
C GLU A 92 -6.05 24.37 -13.76
N GLN A 93 -6.53 24.88 -14.89
CA GLN A 93 -6.11 26.18 -15.40
C GLN A 93 -6.61 27.25 -14.44
N THR A 94 -5.78 27.68 -13.50
CA THR A 94 -6.01 28.97 -12.85
C THR A 94 -5.70 30.03 -13.88
N VAL A 95 -6.73 30.50 -14.59
CA VAL A 95 -6.64 31.67 -15.46
C VAL A 95 -6.29 32.85 -14.56
N GLY A 96 -5.02 33.21 -14.49
CA GLY A 96 -4.64 34.50 -13.93
C GLY A 96 -5.33 35.61 -14.72
N GLU A 97 -5.73 36.70 -14.06
CA GLU A 97 -6.42 37.90 -14.61
C GLU A 97 -5.68 38.63 -15.77
N ASN A 98 -4.67 38.00 -16.36
CA ASN A 98 -3.81 38.52 -17.42
C ASN A 98 -4.03 37.84 -18.76
N GLY A 99 -4.92 36.83 -18.87
CA GLY A 99 -5.15 36.12 -20.13
C GLY A 99 -3.94 35.34 -20.65
N LEU A 100 -2.91 35.17 -19.83
CA LEU A 100 -1.76 34.34 -20.13
C LEU A 100 -2.09 32.92 -19.66
N VAL A 101 -2.31 32.03 -20.62
CA VAL A 101 -2.32 30.59 -20.41
C VAL A 101 -0.91 30.21 -19.96
N SER A 102 -0.76 29.83 -18.69
CA SER A 102 0.45 29.15 -18.23
C SER A 102 0.54 27.86 -19.06
N ASP A 103 1.58 27.78 -19.88
CA ASP A 103 1.75 26.69 -20.82
C ASP A 103 2.09 25.42 -20.04
N LYS A 104 1.12 24.49 -20.03
CA LYS A 104 1.16 23.08 -19.63
C LYS A 104 2.43 22.61 -18.91
N GLU A 105 2.56 22.93 -17.62
CA GLU A 105 3.22 22.00 -16.72
C GLU A 105 2.28 20.82 -16.53
N SER A 106 2.54 19.73 -17.26
CA SER A 106 1.84 18.46 -17.05
C SER A 106 2.36 17.87 -15.75
N ASP A 107 1.65 18.05 -14.65
CA ASP A 107 1.98 17.39 -13.40
C ASP A 107 1.71 15.88 -13.58
N MET A 108 2.79 15.08 -13.51
CA MET A 108 2.70 13.64 -13.65
C MET A 108 2.30 13.05 -12.30
N ALA A 109 0.99 12.86 -12.10
CA ALA A 109 0.47 12.39 -10.83
C ALA A 109 0.48 10.85 -10.74
N LEU A 110 0.88 10.36 -9.57
CA LEU A 110 0.63 8.99 -9.16
C LEU A 110 -0.88 8.79 -8.99
N VAL A 111 -1.42 7.74 -9.61
CA VAL A 111 -2.81 7.37 -9.35
C VAL A 111 -2.88 6.65 -8.02
N THR A 112 -3.79 7.07 -7.14
CA THR A 112 -4.08 6.35 -5.88
C THR A 112 -5.52 5.89 -5.84
N LEU A 113 -5.74 4.74 -5.23
CA LEU A 113 -7.06 4.17 -4.96
C LEU A 113 -7.50 4.53 -3.54
N GLN A 114 -8.80 4.44 -3.29
CA GLN A 114 -9.36 4.41 -1.95
C GLN A 114 -9.89 3.00 -1.67
N GLY A 115 -9.37 2.37 -0.62
CA GLY A 115 -9.86 1.09 -0.12
C GLY A 115 -11.29 1.21 0.45
N PRO A 116 -12.02 0.09 0.61
CA PRO A 116 -13.37 0.10 1.19
C PRO A 116 -13.44 0.66 2.62
N ASP A 117 -12.31 0.63 3.34
CA ASP A 117 -12.13 1.20 4.67
C ASP A 117 -11.67 2.67 4.66
N GLY A 118 -11.63 3.30 3.47
CA GLY A 118 -11.24 4.68 3.27
C GLY A 118 -9.73 4.91 3.16
N ARG A 119 -8.89 3.88 3.37
CA ARG A 119 -7.44 4.03 3.29
C ARG A 119 -6.98 4.31 1.87
N ARG A 120 -6.02 5.23 1.72
CA ARG A 120 -5.35 5.49 0.45
C ARG A 120 -4.44 4.30 0.11
N ALA A 121 -4.48 3.87 -1.15
CA ALA A 121 -3.68 2.75 -1.63
C ALA A 121 -2.97 3.09 -2.94
N LEU A 122 -1.76 2.59 -3.12
CA LEU A 122 -1.05 2.69 -4.39
C LEU A 122 -1.32 1.43 -5.23
N PRO A 123 -1.95 1.55 -6.41
CA PRO A 123 -2.05 0.44 -7.35
C PRO A 123 -0.69 0.16 -7.97
N VAL A 124 -0.28 -1.11 -7.95
CA VAL A 124 0.92 -1.59 -8.65
C VAL A 124 0.53 -2.80 -9.49
N PHE A 125 1.25 -3.01 -10.60
CA PHE A 125 0.93 -4.09 -11.53
C PHE A 125 2.13 -4.99 -11.70
N SER A 126 1.89 -6.29 -11.65
CA SER A 126 2.95 -7.30 -11.77
C SER A 126 3.44 -7.44 -13.21
N HIS A 127 2.61 -7.07 -14.19
CA HIS A 127 2.94 -7.11 -15.62
C HIS A 127 2.26 -5.98 -16.40
N ALA A 128 2.86 -5.55 -17.52
CA ALA A 128 2.42 -4.37 -18.27
C ALA A 128 1.00 -4.52 -18.83
N GLU A 129 0.62 -5.73 -19.25
CA GLU A 129 -0.72 -6.01 -19.77
C GLU A 129 -1.82 -5.85 -18.69
N ALA A 130 -1.55 -6.16 -17.42
CA ALA A 130 -2.51 -5.94 -16.34
C ALA A 130 -2.81 -4.45 -16.17
N LEU A 131 -1.77 -3.61 -16.19
CA LEU A 131 -1.91 -2.15 -16.14
C LEU A 131 -2.71 -1.63 -17.33
N ALA A 132 -2.40 -2.08 -18.55
CA ALA A 132 -3.09 -1.66 -19.76
C ALA A 132 -4.58 -2.04 -19.76
N ARG A 133 -4.94 -3.20 -19.21
CA ARG A 133 -6.34 -3.61 -19.01
C ARG A 133 -7.04 -2.77 -17.95
N TRP A 134 -6.33 -2.40 -16.90
CA TRP A 134 -6.88 -1.58 -15.81
C TRP A 134 -7.13 -0.13 -16.24
N HIS A 135 -6.17 0.51 -16.93
CA HIS A 135 -6.30 1.88 -17.40
C HIS A 135 -5.52 2.14 -18.71
N ARG A 136 -6.23 2.18 -19.83
CA ARG A 136 -5.65 2.25 -21.19
C ARG A 136 -4.78 3.49 -21.46
N GLU A 137 -5.05 4.60 -20.78
CA GLU A 137 -4.28 5.86 -20.96
C GLU A 137 -3.11 5.99 -19.97
N ALA A 138 -3.00 5.07 -19.00
CA ALA A 138 -1.92 5.12 -18.03
C ALA A 138 -0.60 4.67 -18.68
N ARG A 139 0.46 5.43 -18.42
CA ARG A 139 1.81 5.08 -18.86
C ARG A 139 2.45 4.18 -17.79
N PRO A 140 2.94 2.99 -18.17
CA PRO A 140 3.61 2.09 -17.22
C PRO A 140 5.00 2.63 -16.88
N VAL A 141 5.30 2.75 -15.59
CA VAL A 141 6.65 3.04 -15.10
C VAL A 141 7.18 1.83 -14.34
N ALA A 142 8.22 1.20 -14.87
CA ALA A 142 8.88 0.04 -14.26
C ALA A 142 9.73 0.47 -13.06
N VAL A 143 9.48 -0.13 -11.90
CA VAL A 143 10.24 0.07 -10.66
C VAL A 143 10.37 -1.23 -9.89
N TYR A 144 11.37 -1.34 -9.03
CA TYR A 144 11.38 -2.41 -8.02
C TYR A 144 10.24 -2.20 -7.02
N ALA A 145 9.58 -3.27 -6.57
CA ALA A 145 8.44 -3.15 -5.67
C ALA A 145 8.82 -2.47 -4.33
N ALA A 146 10.04 -2.67 -3.84
CA ALA A 146 10.56 -1.95 -2.67
C ALA A 146 10.57 -0.41 -2.87
N ARG A 147 10.88 0.05 -4.09
CA ARG A 147 10.79 1.49 -4.43
C ARG A 147 9.34 1.95 -4.56
N ALA A 148 8.45 1.13 -5.11
CA ALA A 148 7.03 1.43 -5.14
C ALA A 148 6.45 1.56 -3.72
N ALA A 149 6.85 0.69 -2.79
CA ALA A 149 6.48 0.77 -1.38
C ALA A 149 6.97 2.07 -0.73
N LEU A 150 8.22 2.48 -1.00
CA LEU A 150 8.76 3.75 -0.52
C LEU A 150 7.96 4.95 -1.07
N SER A 151 7.61 4.93 -2.35
CA SER A 151 6.76 5.97 -2.95
C SER A 151 5.36 5.98 -2.35
N ALA A 152 4.77 4.82 -2.06
CA ALA A 152 3.47 4.74 -1.40
C ALA A 152 3.50 5.38 -0.02
N VAL A 153 4.55 5.12 0.77
CA VAL A 153 4.75 5.77 2.08
C VAL A 153 4.89 7.30 1.94
N ALA A 154 5.66 7.77 0.96
CA ALA A 154 5.84 9.21 0.72
C ALA A 154 4.53 9.92 0.29
N GLU A 155 3.59 9.17 -0.28
CA GLU A 155 2.26 9.62 -0.69
C GLU A 155 1.18 9.35 0.38
N ASP A 156 1.56 9.05 1.62
CA ASP A 156 0.62 8.70 2.71
C ASP A 156 -0.34 7.54 2.36
N ALA A 157 0.01 6.71 1.38
CA ALA A 157 -0.72 5.49 1.07
C ALA A 157 -0.40 4.44 2.14
N GLN A 158 -1.42 3.71 2.57
CA GLN A 158 -1.31 2.71 3.63
C GLN A 158 -1.28 1.28 3.10
N LEU A 159 -1.53 1.10 1.80
CA LEU A 159 -1.63 -0.18 1.12
C LEU A 159 -0.94 -0.12 -0.24
N LEU A 160 -0.29 -1.22 -0.64
CA LEU A 160 -0.12 -1.51 -2.07
C LEU A 160 -1.20 -2.50 -2.50
N VAL A 161 -1.84 -2.24 -3.63
CA VAL A 161 -2.77 -3.21 -4.24
C VAL A 161 -2.13 -3.67 -5.54
N VAL A 162 -1.70 -4.94 -5.56
CA VAL A 162 -1.11 -5.61 -6.72
C VAL A 162 -2.23 -6.11 -7.64
N ASP A 163 -2.16 -5.73 -8.91
CA ASP A 163 -3.10 -6.07 -9.97
C ASP A 163 -4.58 -5.84 -9.58
N PRO A 164 -4.96 -4.61 -9.18
CA PRO A 164 -6.34 -4.28 -8.81
C PRO A 164 -7.31 -4.59 -9.96
N GLY A 165 -8.43 -5.22 -9.62
CA GLY A 165 -9.46 -5.62 -10.60
C GLY A 165 -9.10 -6.85 -11.44
N SER A 166 -7.96 -7.50 -11.18
CA SER A 166 -7.66 -8.83 -11.72
C SER A 166 -8.46 -9.93 -11.01
N GLN A 167 -8.33 -11.17 -11.49
CA GLN A 167 -8.92 -12.35 -10.83
C GLN A 167 -8.23 -12.72 -9.51
N ARG A 168 -6.99 -12.26 -9.31
CA ARG A 168 -6.12 -12.62 -8.18
C ARG A 168 -5.39 -11.38 -7.65
N PRO A 169 -6.11 -10.36 -7.17
CA PRO A 169 -5.47 -9.20 -6.57
C PRO A 169 -4.80 -9.60 -5.24
N PHE A 170 -3.71 -8.93 -4.91
CA PHE A 170 -3.01 -9.10 -3.64
C PHE A 170 -2.81 -7.73 -2.97
N VAL A 171 -3.03 -7.67 -1.65
CA VAL A 171 -2.97 -6.43 -0.86
C VAL A 171 -1.79 -6.53 0.10
N VAL A 172 -0.78 -5.69 -0.13
CA VAL A 172 0.33 -5.51 0.81
C VAL A 172 -0.09 -4.47 1.84
N ARG A 173 -0.42 -4.91 3.04
CA ARG A 173 -0.85 -4.07 4.18
C ARG A 173 0.30 -3.24 4.73
N ARG A 174 -0.02 -2.24 5.56
CA ARG A 174 0.96 -1.27 6.07
C ARG A 174 2.23 -1.92 6.65
N PRO A 175 2.18 -2.87 7.62
CA PRO A 175 3.41 -3.47 8.17
C PRO A 175 4.25 -4.18 7.10
N ALA A 176 3.61 -4.94 6.20
CA ALA A 176 4.27 -5.60 5.07
C ALA A 176 4.89 -4.60 4.09
N MET A 177 4.19 -3.50 3.80
CA MET A 177 4.64 -2.45 2.89
C MET A 177 5.85 -1.71 3.47
N TRP A 178 5.85 -1.42 4.78
CA TRP A 178 7.00 -0.83 5.47
C TRP A 178 8.20 -1.76 5.50
N ALA A 179 8.00 -3.06 5.74
CA ALA A 179 9.07 -4.05 5.67
C ALA A 179 9.64 -4.14 4.23
N LEU A 180 8.77 -4.17 3.22
CA LEU A 180 9.16 -4.19 1.81
C LEU A 180 9.95 -2.94 1.42
N ALA A 181 9.52 -1.74 1.84
CA ALA A 181 10.23 -0.48 1.60
C ALA A 181 11.62 -0.46 2.24
N GLN A 182 11.77 -1.08 3.42
CA GLN A 182 13.04 -1.21 4.14
C GLN A 182 13.87 -2.43 3.70
N GLN A 183 13.37 -3.22 2.75
CA GLN A 183 13.93 -4.51 2.32
C GLN A 183 14.21 -5.46 3.50
N GLN A 184 13.27 -5.52 4.44
CA GLN A 184 13.26 -6.44 5.55
C GLN A 184 12.28 -7.58 5.30
N GLN A 185 12.50 -8.71 5.97
CA GLN A 185 11.50 -9.78 6.01
C GLN A 185 10.30 -9.33 6.82
N TRP A 186 9.11 -9.61 6.31
CA TRP A 186 7.86 -9.35 7.01
C TRP A 186 7.33 -10.63 7.63
N GLN A 187 6.88 -10.53 8.88
CA GLN A 187 6.13 -11.56 9.59
C GLN A 187 4.69 -11.04 9.80
N PRO A 188 3.65 -11.80 9.45
CA PRO A 188 2.28 -11.42 9.75
C PRO A 188 2.02 -11.38 11.26
N SER A 189 1.25 -10.40 11.71
CA SER A 189 1.01 -10.16 13.14
C SER A 189 0.33 -11.34 13.86
N TYR A 190 -0.50 -12.10 13.14
CA TYR A 190 -1.19 -13.27 13.67
C TYR A 190 -0.30 -14.52 13.80
N ASP A 191 0.89 -14.51 13.21
CA ASP A 191 1.90 -15.56 13.30
C ASP A 191 3.19 -15.06 14.00
N ASP A 192 3.11 -13.96 14.74
CA ASP A 192 4.25 -13.31 15.38
C ASP A 192 4.28 -13.54 16.91
N VAL A 193 5.33 -14.23 17.37
CA VAL A 193 5.54 -14.57 18.79
C VAL A 193 5.75 -13.33 19.67
N ALA A 194 6.25 -12.22 19.13
CA ALA A 194 6.42 -10.98 19.88
C ALA A 194 5.08 -10.25 20.06
N VAL A 195 4.21 -10.27 19.05
CA VAL A 195 2.80 -9.80 19.17
C VAL A 195 2.08 -10.63 20.23
N GLU A 196 2.19 -11.96 20.19
CA GLU A 196 1.58 -12.84 21.18
C GLU A 196 2.11 -12.57 22.61
N SER A 197 3.40 -12.26 22.74
CA SER A 197 4.01 -11.91 24.03
C SER A 197 3.46 -10.60 24.58
N VAL A 198 3.30 -9.57 23.75
CA VAL A 198 2.65 -8.31 24.15
C VAL A 198 1.21 -8.55 24.63
N LEU A 199 0.45 -9.43 23.96
CA LEU A 199 -0.90 -9.78 24.40
C LEU A 199 -0.88 -10.44 25.80
N ARG A 200 0.02 -11.40 26.05
CA ARG A 200 0.17 -12.03 27.38
C ARG A 200 0.61 -11.05 28.46
N GLU A 201 1.54 -10.15 28.13
CA GLU A 201 2.00 -9.09 29.04
C GLU A 201 0.86 -8.13 29.38
N SER A 202 -0.02 -7.81 28.43
CA SER A 202 -1.16 -6.92 28.68
C SER A 202 -2.13 -7.47 29.73
N VAL A 203 -2.33 -8.80 29.74
CA VAL A 203 -3.16 -9.47 30.76
C VAL A 203 -2.48 -9.46 32.12
N SER A 204 -1.17 -9.74 32.15
CA SER A 204 -0.38 -9.67 33.38
C SER A 204 -0.37 -8.27 33.99
N ALA A 205 -0.21 -7.23 33.16
CA ALA A 205 -0.18 -5.83 33.57
C ALA A 205 -1.56 -5.34 34.04
N LEU A 206 -2.63 -5.81 33.42
CA LEU A 206 -4.00 -5.52 33.83
C LEU A 206 -4.32 -6.11 35.23
N GLY A 207 -3.76 -7.27 35.56
CA GLY A 207 -3.90 -7.91 36.88
C GLY A 207 -5.34 -8.27 37.26
N ASN A 208 -6.22 -8.46 36.27
CA ASN A 208 -7.65 -8.71 36.47
C ASN A 208 -8.00 -10.17 36.14
N SER A 209 -8.48 -10.91 37.15
CA SER A 209 -8.86 -12.33 37.03
C SER A 209 -10.08 -12.60 36.15
N ALA A 210 -10.78 -11.54 35.71
CA ALA A 210 -11.87 -11.66 34.76
C ALA A 210 -11.40 -12.11 33.36
N VAL A 211 -10.14 -11.83 33.00
CA VAL A 211 -9.53 -12.30 31.75
C VAL A 211 -8.89 -13.65 32.01
N VAL A 212 -9.46 -14.70 31.41
CA VAL A 212 -9.04 -16.09 31.58
C VAL A 212 -7.94 -16.45 30.58
N ASP A 213 -8.07 -15.96 29.35
CA ASP A 213 -7.15 -16.26 28.25
C ASP A 213 -7.17 -15.14 27.20
N ILE A 214 -6.05 -14.98 26.50
CA ILE A 214 -5.92 -14.10 25.34
C ILE A 214 -5.08 -14.78 24.26
N SER A 215 -5.58 -14.75 23.02
CA SER A 215 -4.88 -15.35 21.88
C SER A 215 -5.04 -14.52 20.61
N ALA A 216 -4.06 -14.65 19.72
CA ALA A 216 -4.07 -14.07 18.38
C ALA A 216 -4.42 -15.15 17.34
N SER A 217 -5.10 -14.72 16.27
CA SER A 217 -5.36 -15.54 15.09
C SER A 217 -5.55 -14.63 13.88
N ALA A 218 -5.46 -15.20 12.69
CA ALA A 218 -5.82 -14.51 11.46
C ALA A 218 -7.27 -13.98 11.52
N GLY A 219 -7.44 -12.70 11.21
CA GLY A 219 -8.74 -12.08 11.01
C GLY A 219 -9.26 -12.32 9.60
N GLN A 220 -10.59 -12.30 9.44
CA GLN A 220 -11.24 -12.49 8.14
C GLN A 220 -10.85 -11.41 7.11
N GLY A 221 -10.29 -10.28 7.56
CA GLY A 221 -9.85 -9.22 6.68
C GLY A 221 -8.69 -9.60 5.78
N ILE A 222 -8.01 -10.72 5.99
CA ILE A 222 -6.98 -11.18 5.04
C ILE A 222 -7.58 -12.03 3.92
N GLU A 223 -8.76 -12.60 4.09
CA GLU A 223 -9.35 -13.56 3.16
C GLU A 223 -10.03 -12.86 1.97
N SER A 224 -9.69 -13.29 0.76
CA SER A 224 -10.31 -12.82 -0.48
C SER A 224 -10.76 -14.00 -1.32
N LEU A 225 -11.78 -13.76 -2.15
CA LEU A 225 -12.20 -14.73 -3.16
C LEU A 225 -11.40 -14.49 -4.43
N TRP A 226 -10.57 -15.47 -4.79
CA TRP A 226 -9.90 -15.50 -6.08
C TRP A 226 -10.73 -16.30 -7.08
N ASP A 227 -10.63 -15.88 -8.35
CA ASP A 227 -11.34 -16.43 -9.49
C ASP A 227 -12.90 -16.24 -9.36
N HIS A 228 -13.60 -15.92 -10.45
CA HIS A 228 -14.96 -15.33 -10.37
C HIS A 228 -16.01 -16.22 -9.65
N ARG A 229 -17.00 -15.54 -9.03
CA ARG A 229 -18.21 -15.98 -8.27
C ARG A 229 -19.00 -17.22 -8.76
N SER A 230 -18.70 -17.78 -9.93
CA SER A 230 -19.47 -18.82 -10.60
C SER A 230 -18.89 -20.22 -10.48
N ASP A 231 -17.64 -20.37 -10.01
CA ASP A 231 -16.99 -21.68 -9.91
C ASP A 231 -17.23 -22.33 -8.52
N PRO A 232 -17.64 -23.61 -8.44
CA PRO A 232 -17.83 -24.33 -7.17
C PRO A 232 -16.56 -24.54 -6.33
N GLY A 233 -15.39 -24.17 -6.85
CA GLY A 233 -14.08 -24.27 -6.21
C GLY A 233 -13.57 -22.96 -5.58
N GLN A 234 -14.46 -22.04 -5.19
CA GLN A 234 -14.11 -20.77 -4.54
C GLN A 234 -13.07 -20.97 -3.44
N LEU A 235 -11.85 -20.55 -3.72
CA LEU A 235 -10.77 -20.62 -2.75
C LEU A 235 -10.71 -19.28 -2.02
N LEU A 236 -10.93 -19.33 -0.71
CA LEU A 236 -10.54 -18.23 0.16
C LEU A 236 -9.02 -18.22 0.23
N VAL A 237 -8.43 -17.15 -0.30
CA VAL A 237 -6.98 -16.96 -0.34
C VAL A 237 -6.62 -15.78 0.56
N SER A 238 -5.59 -15.95 1.38
CA SER A 238 -5.08 -14.89 2.25
C SER A 238 -4.45 -13.74 1.44
N GLY A 239 -4.31 -12.56 2.06
CA GLY A 239 -3.67 -11.39 1.47
C GLY A 239 -4.52 -10.57 0.49
N GLY A 240 -5.86 -10.61 0.56
CA GLY A 240 -6.69 -9.76 -0.33
C GLY A 240 -8.05 -9.31 0.22
N GLY A 241 -8.33 -9.59 1.50
CA GLY A 241 -9.63 -9.31 2.11
C GLY A 241 -9.83 -7.85 2.55
N THR A 242 -11.07 -7.55 2.93
CA THR A 242 -11.44 -6.27 3.53
C THR A 242 -11.65 -6.44 5.03
N GLY A 243 -11.08 -5.55 5.83
CA GLY A 243 -11.27 -5.54 7.28
C GLY A 243 -10.00 -5.91 8.07
N PRO A 244 -10.16 -6.31 9.35
CA PRO A 244 -9.04 -6.52 10.26
C PRO A 244 -8.18 -7.75 9.95
N GLU A 245 -6.86 -7.60 10.04
CA GLU A 245 -5.91 -8.70 9.84
C GLU A 245 -5.71 -9.56 11.10
N LEU A 246 -5.79 -8.96 12.29
CA LEU A 246 -5.53 -9.63 13.56
C LEU A 246 -6.84 -9.80 14.31
N CYS A 247 -7.21 -11.05 14.63
CA CYS A 247 -8.29 -11.36 15.54
C CYS A 247 -7.73 -11.70 16.92
N VAL A 248 -7.89 -10.78 17.86
CA VAL A 248 -7.57 -10.99 19.27
C VAL A 248 -8.79 -11.59 19.96
N THR A 249 -8.68 -12.85 20.37
CA THR A 249 -9.72 -13.55 21.12
C THR A 249 -9.44 -13.42 22.61
N ILE A 250 -10.39 -12.87 23.36
CA ILE A 250 -10.30 -12.69 24.81
C ILE A 250 -11.38 -13.56 25.46
N THR A 251 -10.94 -14.50 26.30
CA THR A 251 -11.84 -15.34 27.08
C THR A 251 -12.11 -14.69 28.43
N LEU A 252 -13.37 -14.37 28.71
CA LEU A 252 -13.79 -13.69 29.93
C LEU A 252 -14.66 -14.60 30.80
N VAL A 253 -14.51 -14.49 32.12
CA VAL A 253 -15.43 -15.12 33.07
C VAL A 253 -16.88 -14.69 32.80
N PRO A 254 -17.88 -15.58 33.00
CA PRO A 254 -19.28 -15.23 32.80
C PRO A 254 -19.77 -14.24 33.87
N GLY A 255 -20.85 -13.51 33.56
CA GLY A 255 -21.55 -12.65 34.52
C GLY A 255 -20.97 -11.24 34.69
N LEU A 256 -20.00 -10.84 33.87
CA LEU A 256 -19.55 -9.45 33.79
C LEU A 256 -20.63 -8.56 33.17
N ASP A 257 -20.82 -7.36 33.71
CA ASP A 257 -21.66 -6.36 33.08
C ASP A 257 -20.92 -5.65 31.92
N GLN A 258 -21.68 -4.95 31.08
CA GLN A 258 -21.14 -4.27 29.90
C GLN A 258 -20.11 -3.20 30.26
N GLN A 259 -20.28 -2.50 31.38
CA GLN A 259 -19.37 -1.46 31.82
C GLN A 259 -18.00 -2.05 32.15
N THR A 260 -17.99 -3.13 32.94
CA THR A 260 -16.76 -3.85 33.31
C THR A 260 -16.04 -4.38 32.06
N VAL A 261 -16.77 -4.97 31.11
CA VAL A 261 -16.17 -5.43 29.84
C VAL A 261 -15.56 -4.27 29.06
N ASN A 262 -16.25 -3.14 28.94
CA ASN A 262 -15.74 -1.97 28.22
C ASN A 262 -14.48 -1.40 28.89
N GLU A 263 -14.45 -1.30 30.22
CA GLU A 263 -13.28 -0.82 30.97
C GLU A 263 -12.07 -1.76 30.81
N LEU A 264 -12.31 -3.08 30.82
CA LEU A 264 -11.28 -4.08 30.55
C LEU A 264 -10.69 -3.93 29.14
N LEU A 265 -11.55 -3.84 28.14
CA LEU A 265 -11.14 -3.68 26.74
C LEU A 265 -10.40 -2.38 26.50
N ALA A 266 -10.85 -1.28 27.10
CA ALA A 266 -10.18 0.01 26.98
C ALA A 266 -8.75 -0.04 27.54
N ARG A 267 -8.54 -0.66 28.71
CA ARG A 267 -7.21 -0.81 29.31
C ARG A 267 -6.29 -1.70 28.49
N LEU A 268 -6.80 -2.80 27.94
CA LEU A 268 -6.00 -3.66 27.06
C LEU A 268 -5.58 -2.92 25.78
N GLN A 269 -6.52 -2.20 25.15
CA GLN A 269 -6.23 -1.39 23.96
C GLN A 269 -5.23 -0.27 24.25
N GLU A 270 -5.35 0.41 25.39
CA GLU A 270 -4.40 1.43 25.84
C GLU A 270 -3.00 0.84 26.03
N PHE A 271 -2.90 -0.35 26.65
CA PHE A 271 -1.63 -1.05 26.78
C PHE A 271 -1.01 -1.36 25.41
N TRP A 272 -1.78 -1.92 24.48
CA TRP A 272 -1.29 -2.28 23.15
C TRP A 272 -0.86 -1.05 22.33
N ALA A 273 -1.63 0.04 22.40
CA ALA A 273 -1.31 1.29 21.71
C ALA A 273 -0.02 1.95 22.26
N GLY A 274 0.32 1.69 23.53
CA GLY A 274 1.56 2.14 24.14
C GLY A 274 2.79 1.30 23.78
N GLN A 275 2.63 0.14 23.11
CA GLN A 275 3.73 -0.74 22.73
C GLN A 275 4.17 -0.47 21.29
N GLU A 276 5.37 0.10 21.12
CA GLU A 276 5.91 0.51 19.82
C GLU A 276 5.95 -0.64 18.79
N TYR A 277 6.39 -1.82 19.23
CA TYR A 277 6.44 -2.99 18.37
C TYR A 277 5.05 -3.43 17.91
N PHE A 278 4.09 -3.49 18.82
CA PHE A 278 2.73 -3.92 18.50
C PHE A 278 2.05 -2.93 17.55
N ALA A 279 2.21 -1.63 17.77
CA ALA A 279 1.66 -0.57 16.91
C ALA A 279 2.26 -0.59 15.48
N SER A 280 3.53 -0.96 15.34
CA SER A 280 4.18 -1.07 14.03
C SER A 280 3.90 -2.40 13.33
N ALA A 281 3.81 -3.51 14.07
CA ALA A 281 3.59 -4.85 13.53
C ALA A 281 2.14 -5.15 13.15
N VAL A 282 1.16 -4.54 13.83
CA VAL A 282 -0.27 -4.83 13.62
C VAL A 282 -0.93 -3.75 12.77
N ASP A 283 -1.53 -4.12 11.63
CA ASP A 283 -2.24 -3.20 10.74
C ASP A 283 -3.60 -2.80 11.31
N SER A 284 -4.40 -3.79 11.70
CA SER A 284 -5.80 -3.62 12.10
C SER A 284 -6.28 -4.78 12.98
N ILE A 285 -7.14 -4.49 13.95
CA ILE A 285 -7.53 -5.42 15.00
C ILE A 285 -9.05 -5.60 15.03
N GLN A 286 -9.47 -6.86 15.17
CA GLN A 286 -10.80 -7.22 15.65
C GLN A 286 -10.65 -7.88 17.02
N ILE A 287 -11.51 -7.49 17.96
CA ILE A 287 -11.63 -8.16 19.25
C ILE A 287 -12.82 -9.12 19.22
N ARG A 288 -12.57 -10.36 19.61
CA ARG A 288 -13.61 -11.39 19.78
C ARG A 288 -13.68 -11.80 21.24
N LEU A 289 -14.86 -11.65 21.84
CA LEU A 289 -15.11 -12.11 23.19
C LEU A 289 -15.61 -13.56 23.19
N ARG A 290 -15.09 -14.37 24.11
CA ARG A 290 -15.57 -15.73 24.37
C ARG A 290 -15.77 -15.96 25.86
N HIS A 291 -16.55 -16.97 26.19
CA HIS A 291 -16.62 -17.52 27.54
C HIS A 291 -15.90 -18.88 27.59
N PRO A 292 -15.38 -19.29 28.75
CA PRO A 292 -14.80 -20.61 28.93
C PRO A 292 -15.79 -21.68 28.52
N GLN A 293 -15.37 -22.63 27.67
CA GLN A 293 -16.19 -23.82 27.44
C GLN A 293 -16.19 -24.69 28.70
N PRO A 294 -17.32 -25.30 29.06
CA PRO A 294 -17.35 -26.26 30.16
C PRO A 294 -16.39 -27.41 29.83
N GLN A 295 -15.51 -27.75 30.78
CA GLN A 295 -14.67 -28.95 30.66
C GLN A 295 -15.60 -30.17 30.68
N THR A 296 -15.72 -30.85 29.53
CA THR A 296 -16.39 -32.16 29.41
C THR A 296 -15.50 -33.28 29.89
#